data_AF-A0A182UDV9-F1
#
_entry.id   AF-A0A182UDV9-F1
#
_cell.length_a   1.000
_cell.length_b   1.000
_cell.length_c   1.000
_cell.angle_alpha   90.00
_cell.angle_beta   90.00
_cell.angle_gamma   90.00
#
_symmetry.space_group_name_H-M   'P 1'
#
loop_
_entity.id
_entity.type
_entity.pdbx_description
1 polymer ?
#
loop_
_entity_poly.entity_id
_entity_poly.type
_entity_poly.pdbx_seq_one_letter_code
_entity_poly.pdbx_strand_id
1 'polypeptide(L)'
;MAQENLVERKHHRLSRSDRSGTSDRDVKPNAIVRDTLNSIVYRYSSTYPLSSEEQDIIWKYRFYLSSHKKALTKFLKCVNWETAAEVRQALALLESWSPMDVEDALELLNSTFRHPIVRWYAITRLNEASDEYLLLYLLQLVQALKYEPFDESSCSSVNNLANFLVERACQNPTLANYLYWYLTIECEDERSSKKDLKISKMYSNVLRMFLNCLYKGTPEMKATHAQLKEQQHFVDRLVTLVKIVAKESGNRKRKTEKFQQFLAESSSSNVTKFNFNNFGPIVFPLDPSIQITGIAAEKVSLFKSALMPSKLTFRTTSGTDYVAIFKHGDDLRQDQLILQMITLMDKLLQKENLDLKLTPYRVLATSSKHGFMQYIDSVTVAEVLNTEGSIHNYFRKFNPCETGPFGIMPEIMDTYIKSCAGYCVITYLLGIGDRHLDNLLLTSSGKLFHIDFGYILGRDPKPMPPPMKLSKEMVEAMGGINSEYYNTFRKLCYTAFLHLRRHANVMLNLFGLMVDASVPDIALEPDKSVKKVEDNLRLDLSDEEAVQHLQNLLDISITAVMPALVEQIHKLAQYWRK
;
A
#
# COMPACT_ATOMS: atom_id res chain seq x y z
N MET A 1 -17.39 2.74 -25.61
CA MET A 1 -16.65 3.18 -26.82
C MET A 1 -17.23 4.52 -27.22
N ALA A 2 -16.51 5.61 -26.96
CA ALA A 2 -16.89 6.90 -27.50
C ALA A 2 -16.65 6.87 -29.02
N GLN A 3 -17.63 7.36 -29.78
CA GLN A 3 -17.58 7.40 -31.24
C GLN A 3 -16.46 8.38 -31.65
N GLU A 4 -15.37 7.84 -32.20
CA GLU A 4 -14.15 8.58 -32.52
C GLU A 4 -14.45 9.72 -33.53
N ASN A 5 -14.06 10.96 -33.20
CA ASN A 5 -14.34 12.13 -34.03
C ASN A 5 -13.51 12.08 -35.34
N LEU A 6 -14.18 11.87 -36.47
CA LEU A 6 -13.56 11.77 -37.80
C LEU A 6 -12.74 13.01 -38.17
N VAL A 7 -13.10 14.19 -37.64
CA VAL A 7 -12.38 15.46 -37.88
C VAL A 7 -11.04 15.45 -37.15
N GLU A 8 -11.02 15.07 -35.88
CA GLU A 8 -9.81 14.93 -35.07
C GLU A 8 -8.85 13.91 -35.69
N ARG A 9 -9.38 12.76 -36.15
CA ARG A 9 -8.55 11.73 -36.79
C ARG A 9 -7.91 12.20 -38.10
N LYS A 10 -8.64 13.01 -38.88
CA LYS A 10 -8.09 13.60 -40.12
C LYS A 10 -7.07 14.69 -39.79
N HIS A 11 -7.31 15.51 -38.78
CA HIS A 11 -6.37 16.52 -38.30
C HIS A 11 -5.06 15.87 -37.81
N HIS A 12 -5.13 14.84 -36.96
CA HIS A 12 -3.99 14.06 -36.47
C HIS A 12 -3.14 13.48 -37.60
N ARG A 13 -3.77 12.89 -38.63
CA ARG A 13 -3.05 12.34 -39.79
C ARG A 13 -2.34 13.42 -40.61
N LEU A 14 -2.90 14.63 -40.66
CA LEU A 14 -2.31 15.76 -41.37
C LEU A 14 -1.16 16.40 -40.57
N SER A 15 -1.31 16.52 -39.25
CA SER A 15 -0.29 17.09 -38.36
C SER A 15 0.94 16.18 -38.19
N ARG A 16 0.77 14.86 -38.33
CA ARG A 16 1.84 13.84 -38.12
C ARG A 16 2.37 13.17 -39.39
N SER A 17 2.09 13.75 -40.55
CA SER A 17 2.51 13.24 -41.88
C SER A 17 4.00 12.85 -41.94
N ASP A 18 4.30 11.66 -42.46
CA ASP A 18 5.66 11.08 -42.60
C ASP A 18 6.67 11.98 -43.32
N ARG A 19 6.22 13.01 -44.04
CA ARG A 19 7.08 13.99 -44.71
C ARG A 19 7.82 14.94 -43.75
N SER A 20 7.44 15.02 -42.47
CA SER A 20 8.07 15.93 -41.47
C SER A 20 9.22 15.29 -40.67
N GLY A 21 9.38 13.96 -40.71
CA GLY A 21 10.23 13.23 -39.76
C GLY A 21 11.72 13.63 -39.74
N THR A 22 12.27 14.11 -40.85
CA THR A 22 13.66 14.64 -40.91
C THR A 22 13.77 16.09 -40.45
N SER A 23 12.73 16.90 -40.64
CA SER A 23 12.71 18.31 -40.24
C SER A 23 12.44 18.50 -38.74
N ASP A 24 11.81 17.52 -38.08
CA ASP A 24 11.40 17.60 -36.67
C ASP A 24 12.57 17.47 -35.68
N ARG A 25 13.72 16.90 -36.10
CA ARG A 25 14.86 16.63 -35.18
C ARG A 25 15.49 17.89 -34.59
N ASP A 26 15.51 18.98 -35.34
CA ASP A 26 16.13 20.25 -34.93
C ASP A 26 15.12 21.24 -34.31
N VAL A 27 13.85 20.85 -34.19
CA VAL A 27 12.77 21.72 -33.73
C VAL A 27 12.86 21.93 -32.22
N LYS A 28 13.06 23.18 -31.81
CA LYS A 28 13.10 23.59 -30.39
C LYS A 28 11.86 24.42 -30.01
N PRO A 29 11.25 24.18 -28.85
CA PRO A 29 10.06 24.93 -28.43
C PRO A 29 10.42 26.38 -28.05
N ASN A 30 9.55 27.31 -28.46
CA ASN A 30 9.57 28.68 -27.95
C ASN A 30 9.14 28.71 -26.45
N ALA A 31 9.22 29.87 -25.80
CA ALA A 31 8.95 29.99 -24.36
C ALA A 31 7.54 29.48 -23.99
N ILE A 32 6.51 29.92 -24.72
CA ILE A 32 5.12 29.53 -24.47
C ILE A 32 4.93 28.02 -24.57
N VAL A 33 5.43 27.41 -25.64
CA VAL A 33 5.31 25.96 -25.87
C VAL A 33 6.10 25.18 -24.82
N ARG A 34 7.25 25.69 -24.39
CA ARG A 34 8.05 25.07 -23.33
C ARG A 34 7.29 25.06 -22.00
N ASP A 35 6.61 26.14 -21.65
CA ASP A 35 5.80 26.22 -20.44
C ASP A 35 4.61 25.25 -20.51
N THR A 36 3.96 25.12 -21.67
CA THR A 36 2.91 24.12 -21.90
C THR A 36 3.46 22.69 -21.75
N LEU A 37 4.58 22.37 -22.40
CA LEU A 37 5.22 21.05 -22.29
C LEU A 37 5.63 20.74 -20.85
N ASN A 38 6.18 21.71 -20.11
CA ASN A 38 6.51 21.55 -18.70
C ASN A 38 5.26 21.30 -17.85
N SER A 39 4.16 22.01 -18.13
CA SER A 39 2.88 21.75 -17.44
C SER A 39 2.40 20.32 -17.67
N ILE A 40 2.41 19.85 -18.92
CA ILE A 40 1.98 18.48 -19.26
C ILE A 40 2.88 17.42 -18.61
N VAL A 41 4.20 17.64 -18.60
CA VAL A 41 5.15 16.66 -18.08
C VAL A 41 5.14 16.60 -16.55
N TYR A 42 5.04 17.75 -15.87
CA TYR A 42 5.26 17.82 -14.42
C TYR A 42 4.00 18.04 -13.58
N ARG A 43 2.93 18.63 -14.14
CA ARG A 43 1.68 18.85 -13.39
C ARG A 43 0.63 17.79 -13.66
N TYR A 44 0.60 17.22 -14.86
CA TYR A 44 -0.42 16.22 -15.19
C TYR A 44 -0.07 14.89 -14.54
N SER A 45 -1.01 14.34 -13.77
CA SER A 45 -0.91 13.01 -13.20
C SER A 45 -0.81 11.93 -14.27
N SER A 46 -0.40 10.73 -13.86
CA SER A 46 -0.38 9.54 -14.71
C SER A 46 -1.78 9.11 -15.18
N THR A 47 -2.85 9.58 -14.55
CA THR A 47 -4.25 9.29 -14.94
C THR A 47 -4.86 10.36 -15.84
N TYR A 48 -4.23 11.53 -15.97
CA TYR A 48 -4.79 12.64 -16.74
C TYR A 48 -4.88 12.32 -18.25
N PRO A 49 -6.07 12.45 -18.87
CA PRO A 49 -6.24 12.24 -20.31
C PRO A 49 -5.63 13.41 -21.09
N LEU A 50 -4.75 13.12 -22.04
CA LEU A 50 -4.18 14.13 -22.93
C LEU A 50 -5.15 14.48 -24.05
N SER A 51 -5.40 15.78 -24.27
CA SER A 51 -6.16 16.25 -25.43
C SER A 51 -5.42 15.99 -26.75
N SER A 52 -6.15 15.96 -27.87
CA SER A 52 -5.56 15.79 -29.20
C SER A 52 -4.48 16.82 -29.53
N GLU A 53 -4.68 18.08 -29.13
CA GLU A 53 -3.71 19.16 -29.36
C GLU A 53 -2.43 18.94 -28.56
N GLU A 54 -2.56 18.57 -27.28
CA GLU A 54 -1.40 18.27 -26.43
C GLU A 54 -0.62 17.06 -26.94
N GLN A 55 -1.32 16.01 -27.37
CA GLN A 55 -0.70 14.84 -27.99
C GLN A 55 0.09 15.21 -29.25
N ASP A 56 -0.44 16.10 -30.09
CA ASP A 56 0.24 16.58 -31.29
C ASP A 56 1.45 17.46 -30.98
N ILE A 57 1.37 18.29 -29.93
CA ILE A 57 2.51 19.09 -29.46
C ILE A 57 3.62 18.17 -28.93
N ILE A 58 3.28 17.16 -28.11
CA ILE A 58 4.26 16.18 -27.62
C ILE A 58 4.91 15.45 -28.80
N TRP A 59 4.11 14.99 -29.76
CA TRP A 59 4.61 14.32 -30.97
C TRP A 59 5.57 15.23 -31.73
N LYS A 60 5.22 16.49 -31.98
CA LYS A 60 6.06 17.45 -32.69
C LYS A 60 7.42 17.67 -32.02
N TYR A 61 7.45 17.78 -30.69
CA TYR A 61 8.68 18.03 -29.92
C TYR A 61 9.30 16.77 -29.32
N ARG A 62 8.95 15.57 -29.79
CA ARG A 62 9.42 14.28 -29.26
C ARG A 62 10.95 14.15 -29.16
N PHE A 63 11.68 14.68 -30.15
CA PHE A 63 13.15 14.66 -30.15
C PHE A 63 13.76 15.60 -29.11
N TYR A 64 13.10 16.73 -28.81
CA TYR A 64 13.51 17.61 -27.71
C TYR A 64 13.23 16.95 -26.35
N LEU A 65 12.06 16.31 -26.23
CA LEU A 65 11.61 15.65 -25.01
C LEU A 65 12.37 14.36 -24.69
N SER A 66 13.11 13.77 -25.65
CA SER A 66 13.82 12.51 -25.45
C SER A 66 14.89 12.56 -24.34
N SER A 67 15.39 13.75 -24.03
CA SER A 67 16.30 14.00 -22.92
C SER A 67 15.61 14.06 -21.54
N HIS A 68 14.29 14.22 -21.51
CA HIS A 68 13.49 14.35 -20.29
C HIS A 68 12.84 13.01 -19.91
N LYS A 69 13.35 12.37 -18.87
CA LYS A 69 12.88 11.05 -18.38
C LYS A 69 11.36 10.99 -18.14
N LYS A 70 10.82 11.99 -17.42
CA LYS A 70 9.38 12.07 -17.05
C LYS A 70 8.45 12.29 -18.24
N ALA A 71 8.97 12.72 -19.39
CA ALA A 71 8.16 12.93 -20.59
C ALA A 71 7.86 11.62 -21.34
N LEU A 72 8.57 10.53 -21.05
CA LEU A 72 8.45 9.27 -21.79
C LEU A 72 7.05 8.66 -21.68
N THR A 73 6.44 8.60 -20.50
CA THR A 73 5.07 8.05 -20.34
C THR A 73 4.04 8.87 -21.13
N LYS A 74 4.19 10.21 -21.12
CA LYS A 74 3.32 11.13 -21.87
C LYS A 74 3.49 10.96 -23.37
N PHE A 75 4.73 10.78 -23.84
CA PHE A 75 5.03 10.45 -25.23
C PHE A 75 4.39 9.13 -25.65
N LEU A 76 4.59 8.04 -24.90
CA LEU A 76 4.03 6.73 -25.24
C LEU A 76 2.50 6.72 -25.28
N LYS A 77 1.84 7.60 -24.51
CA LYS A 77 0.38 7.82 -24.55
C LYS A 77 -0.08 8.55 -25.80
N CYS A 78 0.75 9.41 -26.38
CA CYS A 78 0.38 10.16 -27.58
C CYS A 78 0.56 9.36 -28.87
N VAL A 79 1.32 8.26 -28.85
CA VAL A 79 1.60 7.40 -30.02
C VAL A 79 0.32 6.69 -30.47
N ASN A 80 0.00 6.75 -31.76
CA ASN A 80 -1.04 5.90 -32.33
C ASN A 80 -0.47 4.51 -32.65
N TRP A 81 -0.76 3.55 -31.77
CA TRP A 81 -0.26 2.16 -31.89
C TRP A 81 -0.87 1.35 -33.05
N GLU A 82 -1.91 1.85 -33.72
CA GLU A 82 -2.47 1.24 -34.94
C GLU A 82 -1.70 1.66 -36.20
N THR A 83 -0.94 2.76 -36.14
CA THR A 83 -0.21 3.30 -37.29
C THR A 83 1.23 2.80 -37.30
N ALA A 84 1.53 1.84 -38.19
CA ALA A 84 2.84 1.19 -38.26
C ALA A 84 4.04 2.16 -38.41
N ALA A 85 3.87 3.30 -39.07
CA ALA A 85 4.92 4.31 -39.20
C ALA A 85 5.23 5.02 -37.87
N GLU A 86 4.19 5.43 -37.13
CA GLU A 86 4.35 6.03 -35.80
C GLU A 86 4.96 5.03 -34.82
N VAL A 87 4.50 3.78 -34.83
CA VAL A 87 5.04 2.72 -33.98
C VAL A 87 6.53 2.53 -34.21
N ARG A 88 6.99 2.42 -35.47
CA ARG A 88 8.42 2.29 -35.77
C ARG A 88 9.24 3.47 -35.24
N GLN A 89 8.75 4.70 -35.41
CA GLN A 89 9.45 5.89 -34.89
C GLN A 89 9.49 5.90 -33.36
N ALA A 90 8.38 5.57 -32.71
CA ALA A 90 8.26 5.55 -31.26
C ALA A 90 9.20 4.52 -30.63
N LEU A 91 9.31 3.33 -31.22
CA LEU A 91 10.21 2.27 -30.75
C LEU A 91 11.68 2.64 -30.93
N ALA A 92 12.06 3.22 -32.07
CA ALA A 92 13.43 3.72 -32.28
C ALA A 92 13.78 4.86 -31.31
N LEU A 93 12.82 5.72 -30.98
CA LEU A 93 13.00 6.76 -29.96
C LEU A 93 13.10 6.20 -28.55
N LEU A 94 12.34 5.14 -28.22
CA LEU A 94 12.38 4.51 -26.91
C LEU A 94 13.79 3.99 -26.58
N GLU A 95 14.52 3.43 -27.55
CA GLU A 95 15.89 2.94 -27.38
C GLU A 95 16.91 4.05 -27.08
N SER A 96 16.64 5.28 -27.56
CA SER A 96 17.52 6.44 -27.39
C SER A 96 17.01 7.46 -26.36
N TRP A 97 15.86 7.19 -25.73
CA TRP A 97 15.27 8.05 -24.70
C TRP A 97 16.09 7.96 -23.42
N SER A 98 16.20 9.07 -22.68
CA SER A 98 16.83 9.05 -21.36
C SER A 98 16.12 8.04 -20.45
N PRO A 99 16.86 7.13 -19.77
CA PRO A 99 16.26 6.02 -19.04
C PRO A 99 15.31 6.50 -17.94
N MET A 100 14.13 5.90 -17.89
CA MET A 100 13.04 6.22 -16.96
C MET A 100 13.37 5.75 -15.54
N ASP A 101 12.83 6.41 -14.53
CA ASP A 101 12.95 5.96 -13.13
C ASP A 101 12.09 4.68 -12.91
N VAL A 102 12.47 3.83 -11.95
CA VAL A 102 11.83 2.52 -11.74
C VAL A 102 10.34 2.67 -11.42
N GLU A 103 9.99 3.71 -10.66
CA GLU A 103 8.63 3.96 -10.19
C GLU A 103 7.67 4.38 -11.31
N ASP A 104 8.20 5.09 -12.32
CA ASP A 104 7.45 5.46 -13.52
C ASP A 104 7.24 4.25 -14.44
N ALA A 105 8.14 3.25 -14.39
CA ALA A 105 8.01 2.02 -15.19
C ALA A 105 6.79 1.18 -14.79
N LEU A 106 6.32 1.30 -13.54
CA LEU A 106 5.07 0.69 -13.08
C LEU A 106 3.85 1.17 -13.89
N GLU A 107 3.88 2.42 -14.35
CA GLU A 107 2.82 2.98 -15.22
C GLU A 107 2.71 2.18 -16.53
N LEU A 108 3.85 1.77 -17.09
CA LEU A 108 3.91 1.04 -18.36
C LEU A 108 3.40 -0.41 -18.27
N LEU A 109 3.13 -0.91 -17.07
CA LEU A 109 2.58 -2.25 -16.85
C LEU A 109 1.06 -2.28 -16.69
N ASN A 110 0.40 -1.11 -16.64
CA ASN A 110 -1.04 -1.02 -16.55
C ASN A 110 -1.76 -1.45 -17.86
N SER A 111 -3.09 -1.50 -17.84
CA SER A 111 -3.92 -1.91 -18.98
C SER A 111 -3.87 -0.95 -20.18
N THR A 112 -3.39 0.28 -20.00
CA THR A 112 -3.24 1.29 -21.05
C THR A 112 -2.16 0.92 -22.05
N PHE A 113 -1.04 0.35 -21.59
CA PHE A 113 0.08 -0.02 -22.45
C PHE A 113 0.09 -1.53 -22.72
N ARG A 114 -0.23 -1.90 -23.97
CA ARG A 114 -0.31 -3.31 -24.42
C ARG A 114 0.84 -3.74 -25.32
N HIS A 115 1.62 -2.79 -25.83
CA HIS A 115 2.65 -3.09 -26.81
C HIS A 115 3.80 -3.90 -26.16
N PRO A 116 4.20 -5.07 -26.69
CA PRO A 116 5.18 -5.96 -26.07
C PRO A 116 6.53 -5.30 -25.77
N ILE A 117 7.04 -4.46 -26.68
CA ILE A 117 8.34 -3.79 -26.50
C ILE A 117 8.28 -2.74 -25.39
N VAL A 118 7.13 -2.07 -25.20
CA VAL A 118 6.97 -1.09 -24.11
C VAL A 118 6.96 -1.80 -22.76
N ARG A 119 6.24 -2.93 -22.66
CA ARG A 119 6.25 -3.77 -21.47
C ARG A 119 7.63 -4.36 -21.18
N TRP A 120 8.33 -4.81 -22.23
CA TRP A 120 9.70 -5.29 -22.10
C TRP A 120 10.63 -4.19 -21.57
N TYR A 121 10.54 -2.98 -22.09
CA TYR A 121 11.28 -1.84 -21.56
C TYR A 121 10.94 -1.59 -20.07
N ALA A 122 9.67 -1.67 -19.68
CA ALA A 122 9.29 -1.56 -18.28
C ALA A 122 9.96 -2.63 -17.40
N ILE A 123 10.01 -3.88 -17.88
CA ILE A 123 10.66 -4.99 -17.20
C ILE A 123 12.18 -4.77 -17.10
N THR A 124 12.84 -4.25 -18.14
CA THR A 124 14.28 -3.93 -18.04
C THR A 124 14.56 -2.83 -17.02
N ARG A 125 13.67 -1.84 -16.88
CA ARG A 125 13.76 -0.85 -15.79
C ARG A 125 13.58 -1.49 -14.42
N LEU A 126 12.60 -2.39 -14.25
CA LEU A 126 12.38 -3.13 -13.00
C LEU A 126 13.57 -4.03 -12.63
N ASN A 127 14.31 -4.55 -13.61
CA ASN A 127 15.49 -5.37 -13.35
C ASN A 127 16.64 -4.60 -12.69
N GLU A 128 16.66 -3.26 -12.81
CA GLU A 128 17.62 -2.41 -12.10
C GLU A 128 17.22 -2.16 -10.63
N ALA A 129 15.99 -2.49 -10.24
CA ALA A 129 15.51 -2.28 -8.88
C ALA A 129 16.07 -3.34 -7.92
N SER A 130 16.42 -2.92 -6.71
CA SER A 130 16.79 -3.85 -5.64
C SER A 130 15.60 -4.71 -5.22
N ASP A 131 15.88 -5.88 -4.64
CA ASP A 131 14.85 -6.79 -4.13
C ASP A 131 13.97 -6.13 -3.07
N GLU A 132 14.53 -5.19 -2.31
CA GLU A 132 13.81 -4.43 -1.28
C GLU A 132 12.76 -3.49 -1.89
N TYR A 133 13.09 -2.79 -2.98
CA TYR A 133 12.11 -1.99 -3.72
C TYR A 133 11.12 -2.88 -4.47
N LEU A 134 11.58 -4.00 -5.04
CA LEU A 134 10.70 -4.93 -5.72
C LEU A 134 9.64 -5.51 -4.78
N LEU A 135 9.99 -5.81 -3.53
CA LEU A 135 9.05 -6.23 -2.49
C LEU A 135 7.94 -5.19 -2.23
N LEU A 136 8.24 -3.89 -2.31
CA LEU A 136 7.25 -2.83 -2.14
C LEU A 136 6.25 -2.78 -3.28
N TYR A 137 6.59 -3.29 -4.46
CA TYR A 137 5.73 -3.26 -5.65
C TYR A 137 5.17 -4.64 -6.00
N LEU A 138 5.63 -5.71 -5.33
CA LEU A 138 5.36 -7.09 -5.70
C LEU A 138 3.85 -7.39 -5.76
N LEU A 139 3.06 -6.86 -4.82
CA LEU A 139 1.61 -7.06 -4.83
C LEU A 139 0.99 -6.53 -6.13
N GLN A 140 1.39 -5.32 -6.54
CA GLN A 140 0.92 -4.67 -7.76
C GLN A 140 1.47 -5.34 -9.02
N LEU A 141 2.70 -5.84 -9.00
CA LEU A 141 3.26 -6.60 -10.11
C LEU A 141 2.53 -7.94 -10.32
N VAL A 142 2.11 -8.60 -9.24
CA VAL A 142 1.22 -9.78 -9.34
C VAL A 142 -0.12 -9.41 -9.96
N GLN A 143 -0.69 -8.25 -9.64
CA GLN A 143 -1.92 -7.78 -10.32
C GLN A 143 -1.67 -7.41 -11.79
N ALA A 144 -0.51 -6.84 -12.12
CA ALA A 144 -0.14 -6.45 -13.48
C ALA A 144 -0.05 -7.63 -14.47
N LEU A 145 0.12 -8.86 -13.97
CA LEU A 145 0.06 -10.09 -14.76
C LEU A 145 -1.27 -10.24 -15.52
N LYS A 146 -2.38 -9.69 -15.00
CA LYS A 146 -3.70 -9.69 -15.65
C LYS A 146 -3.69 -8.99 -17.01
N TYR A 147 -2.77 -8.05 -17.21
CA TYR A 147 -2.68 -7.24 -18.41
C TYR A 147 -1.70 -7.80 -19.44
N GLU A 148 -1.00 -8.90 -19.13
CA GLU A 148 -0.11 -9.54 -20.09
C GLU A 148 -0.87 -10.37 -21.14
N PRO A 149 -0.38 -10.40 -22.40
CA PRO A 149 -0.94 -11.26 -23.43
C PRO A 149 -0.58 -12.73 -23.16
N PHE A 150 -1.47 -13.44 -22.47
CA PHE A 150 -1.40 -14.89 -22.27
C PHE A 150 -2.09 -15.63 -23.41
N ASP A 151 -1.33 -15.94 -24.46
CA ASP A 151 -1.70 -16.98 -25.44
C ASP A 151 -1.03 -18.30 -25.00
N GLU A 152 -1.69 -19.44 -25.22
CA GLU A 152 -1.14 -20.76 -24.81
C GLU A 152 0.23 -21.07 -25.45
N SER A 153 0.57 -20.40 -26.57
CA SER A 153 1.89 -20.43 -27.22
C SER A 153 2.89 -19.40 -26.66
N SER A 154 2.42 -18.31 -26.03
CA SER A 154 3.27 -17.18 -25.58
C SER A 154 3.91 -17.40 -24.21
N CYS A 155 3.56 -18.46 -23.46
CA CYS A 155 4.28 -18.89 -22.26
C CYS A 155 5.76 -19.21 -22.51
N SER A 156 6.17 -19.36 -23.77
CA SER A 156 7.56 -19.54 -24.20
C SER A 156 8.32 -18.24 -24.46
N SER A 157 7.65 -17.08 -24.41
CA SER A 157 8.32 -15.79 -24.58
C SER A 157 9.19 -15.48 -23.37
N VAL A 158 10.52 -15.49 -23.56
CA VAL A 158 11.52 -15.30 -22.50
C VAL A 158 11.39 -13.94 -21.79
N ASN A 159 10.73 -12.97 -22.43
CA ASN A 159 10.80 -11.55 -22.09
C ASN A 159 9.47 -10.98 -21.53
N ASN A 160 8.77 -11.71 -20.66
CA ASN A 160 7.52 -11.27 -20.05
C ASN A 160 7.63 -11.11 -18.52
N LEU A 161 6.64 -10.43 -17.91
CA LEU A 161 6.63 -10.10 -16.49
C LEU A 161 6.56 -11.37 -15.63
N ALA A 162 5.81 -12.39 -16.07
CA ALA A 162 5.73 -13.66 -15.36
C ALA A 162 7.11 -14.31 -15.20
N ASN A 163 7.90 -14.39 -16.28
CA ASN A 163 9.26 -14.96 -16.24
C ASN A 163 10.18 -14.12 -15.36
N PHE A 164 10.13 -12.79 -15.48
CA PHE A 164 10.91 -11.89 -14.62
C PHE A 164 10.61 -12.12 -13.12
N LEU A 165 9.33 -12.16 -12.73
CA LEU A 165 8.94 -12.38 -11.34
C LEU A 165 9.40 -13.74 -10.83
N VAL A 166 9.25 -14.79 -11.65
CA VAL A 166 9.69 -16.14 -11.30
C VAL A 166 11.22 -16.21 -11.14
N GLU A 167 11.98 -15.62 -12.06
CA GLU A 167 13.44 -15.61 -12.00
C GLU A 167 13.95 -14.89 -10.75
N ARG A 168 13.44 -13.68 -10.47
CA ARG A 168 13.85 -12.89 -9.31
C ARG A 168 13.45 -13.57 -8.00
N ALA A 169 12.26 -14.17 -7.94
CA ALA A 169 11.81 -14.91 -6.76
C ALA A 169 12.63 -16.19 -6.53
N CYS A 170 13.05 -16.89 -7.59
CA CYS A 170 13.92 -18.06 -7.46
C CYS A 170 15.28 -17.75 -6.82
N GLN A 171 15.77 -16.52 -6.97
CA GLN A 171 17.06 -16.08 -6.44
C GLN A 171 16.98 -15.52 -5.00
N ASN A 172 15.79 -15.16 -4.52
CA ASN A 172 15.60 -14.57 -3.20
C ASN A 172 14.44 -15.26 -2.43
N PRO A 173 14.74 -15.99 -1.34
CA PRO A 173 13.72 -16.71 -0.55
C PRO A 173 12.61 -15.83 0.04
N THR A 174 12.89 -14.56 0.34
CA THR A 174 11.89 -13.62 0.85
C THR A 174 10.91 -13.23 -0.26
N LEU A 175 11.42 -12.92 -1.46
CA LEU A 175 10.59 -12.68 -2.65
C LEU A 175 9.77 -13.93 -3.00
N ALA A 176 10.38 -15.12 -2.96
CA ALA A 176 9.70 -16.40 -3.17
C ALA A 176 8.52 -16.60 -2.21
N ASN A 177 8.71 -16.31 -0.91
CA ASN A 177 7.67 -16.41 0.09
C ASN A 177 6.47 -15.53 -0.25
N TYR A 178 6.67 -14.23 -0.48
CA TYR A 178 5.56 -13.33 -0.75
C TYR A 178 4.90 -13.61 -2.11
N LEU A 179 5.68 -13.92 -3.15
CA LEU A 179 5.14 -14.30 -4.45
C LEU A 179 4.24 -15.54 -4.35
N TYR A 180 4.68 -16.56 -3.61
CA TYR A 180 3.89 -17.77 -3.36
C TYR A 180 2.52 -17.46 -2.77
N TRP A 181 2.48 -16.69 -1.67
CA TRP A 181 1.23 -16.36 -1.00
C TRP A 181 0.33 -15.46 -1.85
N TYR A 182 0.87 -14.50 -2.60
CA TYR A 182 0.08 -13.63 -3.46
C TYR A 182 -0.55 -14.40 -4.62
N LEU A 183 0.21 -15.29 -5.27
CA LEU A 183 -0.32 -16.14 -6.34
C LEU A 183 -1.36 -17.15 -5.81
N THR A 184 -1.13 -17.74 -4.63
CA THR A 184 -2.03 -18.74 -4.05
C THR A 184 -3.42 -18.16 -3.79
N ILE A 185 -3.50 -16.94 -3.28
CA ILE A 185 -4.78 -16.25 -3.06
C ILE A 185 -5.54 -16.02 -4.36
N GLU A 186 -4.85 -15.59 -5.43
CA GLU A 186 -5.49 -15.37 -6.73
C GLU A 186 -5.98 -16.69 -7.37
N CYS A 187 -5.31 -17.81 -7.08
CA CYS A 187 -5.75 -19.15 -7.49
C CYS A 187 -6.96 -19.67 -6.68
N GLU A 188 -7.09 -19.34 -5.40
CA GLU A 188 -8.23 -19.79 -4.56
C GLU A 188 -9.58 -19.22 -5.02
N ASP A 189 -9.56 -17.98 -5.53
CA ASP A 189 -10.74 -17.28 -6.03
C ASP A 189 -11.34 -17.94 -7.30
N GLU A 190 -10.72 -18.99 -7.87
CA GLU A 190 -11.27 -19.85 -8.94
C GLU A 190 -12.64 -20.47 -8.59
N ARG A 191 -12.93 -20.64 -7.30
CA ARG A 191 -14.18 -21.27 -6.83
C ARG A 191 -15.35 -20.29 -6.68
N SER A 192 -15.11 -19.01 -6.92
CA SER A 192 -16.12 -17.95 -6.98
C SER A 192 -16.58 -17.78 -8.43
N SER A 193 -17.84 -18.08 -8.72
CA SER A 193 -18.43 -18.22 -10.06
C SER A 193 -18.47 -16.95 -10.94
N LYS A 194 -17.65 -15.93 -10.68
CA LYS A 194 -17.68 -14.62 -11.34
C LYS A 194 -16.33 -14.12 -11.91
N LYS A 195 -15.21 -14.84 -11.76
CA LYS A 195 -13.92 -14.42 -12.36
C LYS A 195 -13.77 -14.93 -13.81
N ASP A 196 -13.03 -14.16 -14.62
CA ASP A 196 -12.61 -14.58 -15.96
C ASP A 196 -11.74 -15.84 -15.85
N LEU A 197 -12.26 -16.96 -16.38
CA LEU A 197 -11.60 -18.26 -16.39
C LEU A 197 -10.19 -18.20 -17.01
N LYS A 198 -9.94 -17.26 -17.93
CA LYS A 198 -8.61 -17.07 -18.54
C LYS A 198 -7.60 -16.53 -17.54
N ILE A 199 -7.98 -15.51 -16.76
CA ILE A 199 -7.11 -14.88 -15.75
C ILE A 199 -6.78 -15.88 -14.64
N SER A 200 -7.75 -16.67 -14.19
CA SER A 200 -7.51 -17.70 -13.19
C SER A 200 -6.52 -18.77 -13.67
N LYS A 201 -6.73 -19.29 -14.88
CA LYS A 201 -5.79 -20.24 -15.50
C LYS A 201 -4.39 -19.66 -15.63
N MET A 202 -4.29 -18.36 -15.94
CA MET A 202 -3.02 -17.64 -16.00
C MET A 202 -2.29 -17.70 -14.65
N TYR A 203 -2.93 -17.28 -13.55
CA TYR A 203 -2.29 -17.34 -12.22
C TYR A 203 -1.87 -18.76 -11.83
N SER A 204 -2.75 -19.73 -12.08
CA SER A 204 -2.47 -21.16 -11.87
C SER A 204 -1.28 -21.66 -12.70
N ASN A 205 -1.10 -21.16 -13.94
CA ASN A 205 0.05 -21.47 -14.78
C ASN A 205 1.34 -20.85 -14.24
N VAL A 206 1.30 -19.57 -13.84
CA VAL A 206 2.46 -18.86 -13.27
C VAL A 206 2.90 -19.51 -11.96
N LEU A 207 1.97 -19.84 -11.06
CA LEU A 207 2.28 -20.54 -9.80
C LEU A 207 2.93 -21.90 -10.06
N ARG A 208 2.41 -22.66 -11.03
CA ARG A 208 2.99 -23.96 -11.41
C ARG A 208 4.39 -23.80 -12.00
N MET A 209 4.60 -22.80 -12.85
CA MET A 209 5.91 -22.48 -13.43
C MET A 209 6.91 -22.15 -12.33
N PHE A 210 6.54 -21.26 -11.41
CA PHE A 210 7.33 -20.88 -10.25
C PHE A 210 7.75 -22.08 -9.39
N LEU A 211 6.79 -22.90 -8.97
CA LEU A 211 7.06 -24.07 -8.13
C LEU A 211 7.93 -25.12 -8.86
N ASN A 212 7.70 -25.32 -10.16
CA ASN A 212 8.53 -26.21 -10.98
C ASN A 212 9.97 -25.71 -11.11
N CYS A 213 10.17 -24.40 -11.29
CA CYS A 213 11.50 -23.79 -11.32
C CYS A 213 12.22 -24.04 -9.99
N LEU A 214 11.56 -23.79 -8.85
CA LEU A 214 12.17 -24.06 -7.54
C LEU A 214 12.49 -25.54 -7.33
N TYR A 215 11.59 -26.45 -7.71
CA TYR A 215 11.77 -27.89 -7.54
C TYR A 215 12.91 -28.47 -8.41
N LYS A 216 13.10 -27.94 -9.62
CA LYS A 216 14.15 -28.39 -10.56
C LYS A 216 15.47 -27.64 -10.40
N GLY A 217 15.47 -26.53 -9.67
CA GLY A 217 16.61 -25.63 -9.52
C GLY A 217 17.73 -26.14 -8.61
N THR A 218 18.51 -25.18 -8.10
CA THR A 218 19.64 -25.41 -7.18
C THR A 218 19.17 -26.01 -5.85
N PRO A 219 20.07 -26.54 -5.00
CA PRO A 219 19.72 -26.99 -3.65
C PRO A 219 18.98 -25.95 -2.81
N GLU A 220 19.35 -24.67 -2.91
CA GLU A 220 18.74 -23.55 -2.19
C GLU A 220 17.30 -23.31 -2.67
N MET A 221 17.07 -23.40 -3.99
CA MET A 221 15.75 -23.30 -4.59
C MET A 221 14.84 -24.46 -4.16
N LYS A 222 15.39 -25.67 -4.11
CA LYS A 222 14.67 -26.87 -3.61
C LYS A 222 14.35 -26.76 -2.12
N ALA A 223 15.26 -26.21 -1.32
CA ALA A 223 15.02 -25.94 0.10
C ALA A 223 13.89 -24.90 0.27
N THR A 224 13.89 -23.84 -0.54
CA THR A 224 12.81 -22.85 -0.57
C THR A 224 11.47 -23.50 -0.95
N HIS A 225 11.43 -24.34 -1.98
CA HIS A 225 10.24 -25.11 -2.34
C HIS A 225 9.73 -25.99 -1.19
N ALA A 226 10.62 -26.69 -0.49
CA ALA A 226 10.25 -27.51 0.66
C ALA A 226 9.67 -26.64 1.80
N GLN A 227 10.29 -25.50 2.10
CA GLN A 227 9.79 -24.57 3.12
C GLN A 227 8.40 -24.01 2.78
N LEU A 228 8.12 -23.64 1.52
CA LEU A 228 6.79 -23.19 1.11
C LEU A 228 5.72 -24.27 1.33
N LYS A 229 6.06 -25.54 1.07
CA LYS A 229 5.15 -26.68 1.32
C LYS A 229 4.88 -26.87 2.81
N GLU A 230 5.91 -26.79 3.65
CA GLU A 230 5.76 -26.87 5.11
C GLU A 230 4.95 -25.70 5.67
N GLN A 231 5.16 -24.48 5.14
CA GLN A 231 4.35 -23.31 5.48
C GLN A 231 2.86 -23.54 5.15
N GLN A 232 2.54 -23.99 3.94
CA GLN A 232 1.15 -24.27 3.55
C GLN A 232 0.53 -25.33 4.48
N HIS A 233 1.27 -26.41 4.75
CA HIS A 233 0.80 -27.45 5.66
C HIS A 233 0.53 -26.90 7.06
N PHE A 234 1.43 -26.11 7.61
CA PHE A 234 1.27 -25.43 8.89
C PHE A 234 0.02 -24.53 8.92
N VAL A 235 -0.17 -23.70 7.90
CA VAL A 235 -1.33 -22.79 7.80
C VAL A 235 -2.64 -23.57 7.72
N ASP A 236 -2.73 -24.60 6.89
CA ASP A 236 -3.93 -25.45 6.76
C ASP A 236 -4.32 -26.11 8.09
N ARG A 237 -3.32 -26.59 8.81
CA ARG A 237 -3.51 -27.19 10.14
C ARG A 237 -3.97 -26.14 11.15
N LEU A 238 -3.38 -24.94 11.15
CA LEU A 238 -3.76 -23.85 12.05
C LEU A 238 -5.20 -23.39 11.76
N VAL A 239 -5.58 -23.24 10.50
CA VAL A 239 -6.95 -22.92 10.08
C VAL A 239 -7.94 -23.96 10.60
N THR A 240 -7.59 -25.25 10.50
CA THR A 240 -8.43 -26.33 11.01
C THR A 240 -8.66 -26.21 12.52
N LEU A 241 -7.58 -25.94 13.27
CA LEU A 241 -7.64 -25.76 14.71
C LEU A 241 -8.49 -24.53 15.10
N VAL A 242 -8.26 -23.39 14.46
CA VAL A 242 -9.02 -22.16 14.73
C VAL A 242 -10.51 -22.34 14.40
N LYS A 243 -10.85 -23.08 13.34
CA LYS A 243 -12.25 -23.44 13.03
C LYS A 243 -12.90 -24.29 14.12
N ILE A 244 -12.16 -25.22 14.73
CA ILE A 244 -12.66 -26.04 15.85
C ILE A 244 -12.91 -25.15 17.07
N VAL A 245 -11.95 -24.30 17.43
CA VAL A 245 -12.08 -23.33 18.54
C VAL A 245 -13.24 -22.35 18.31
N ALA A 246 -13.44 -21.89 17.07
CA ALA A 246 -14.54 -21.00 16.73
C ALA A 246 -15.92 -21.68 16.94
N LYS A 247 -16.04 -22.97 16.60
CA LYS A 247 -17.26 -23.78 16.76
C LYS A 247 -17.53 -24.20 18.22
N GLU A 248 -16.52 -24.17 19.09
CA GLU A 248 -16.70 -24.47 20.51
C GLU A 248 -17.74 -23.52 21.13
N SER A 249 -18.66 -24.10 21.90
CA SER A 249 -19.68 -23.34 22.63
C SER A 249 -19.11 -22.71 23.90
N GLY A 250 -19.63 -21.53 24.26
CA GLY A 250 -19.25 -20.84 25.50
C GLY A 250 -18.55 -19.50 25.28
N ASN A 251 -18.17 -18.89 26.40
CA ASN A 251 -17.57 -17.56 26.41
C ASN A 251 -16.11 -17.56 25.93
N ARG A 252 -15.57 -16.36 25.67
CA ARG A 252 -14.19 -16.16 25.17
C ARG A 252 -13.13 -16.82 26.07
N LYS A 253 -13.33 -16.84 27.39
CA LYS A 253 -12.41 -17.47 28.34
C LYS A 253 -12.33 -18.98 28.10
N ARG A 254 -13.47 -19.67 28.05
CA ARG A 254 -13.55 -21.11 27.75
C ARG A 254 -12.97 -21.45 26.37
N LYS A 255 -13.24 -20.61 25.35
CA LYS A 255 -12.63 -20.79 24.02
C LYS A 255 -11.12 -20.65 24.07
N THR A 256 -10.60 -19.71 24.85
CA THR A 256 -9.15 -19.53 25.05
C THR A 256 -8.55 -20.75 25.72
N GLU A 257 -9.12 -21.22 26.85
CA GLU A 257 -8.65 -22.42 27.56
C GLU A 257 -8.64 -23.66 26.65
N LYS A 258 -9.69 -23.86 25.84
CA LYS A 258 -9.74 -24.94 24.85
C LYS A 258 -8.67 -24.81 23.78
N PHE A 259 -8.40 -23.59 23.32
CA PHE A 259 -7.34 -23.35 22.35
C PHE A 259 -5.95 -23.69 22.93
N GLN A 260 -5.68 -23.26 24.15
CA GLN A 260 -4.44 -23.59 24.86
C GLN A 260 -4.30 -25.10 25.06
N GLN A 261 -5.38 -25.80 25.42
CA GLN A 261 -5.41 -27.25 25.55
C GLN A 261 -5.00 -27.93 24.23
N PHE A 262 -5.66 -27.60 23.10
CA PHE A 262 -5.37 -28.22 21.80
C PHE A 262 -3.95 -27.91 21.29
N LEU A 263 -3.38 -26.76 21.64
CA LEU A 263 -2.00 -26.42 21.28
C LEU A 263 -0.96 -27.16 22.14
N ALA A 264 -1.30 -27.45 23.40
CA ALA A 264 -0.42 -28.18 24.32
C ALA A 264 -0.45 -29.70 24.13
N GLU A 265 -1.51 -30.25 23.54
CA GLU A 265 -1.63 -31.67 23.21
C GLU A 265 -0.57 -32.08 22.16
N SER A 266 0.35 -32.97 22.57
CA SER A 266 1.21 -33.70 21.64
C SER A 266 0.34 -34.55 20.69
N SER A 267 0.82 -34.83 19.48
CA SER A 267 0.14 -35.42 18.29
C SER A 267 -0.74 -36.68 18.46
N SER A 268 -0.98 -37.14 19.68
CA SER A 268 -1.69 -38.35 20.08
C SER A 268 -3.22 -38.20 20.11
N SER A 269 -3.78 -36.99 19.98
CA SER A 269 -5.24 -36.78 19.88
C SER A 269 -5.70 -36.70 18.42
N ASN A 270 -6.79 -37.42 18.08
CA ASN A 270 -7.33 -37.57 16.72
C ASN A 270 -7.74 -36.25 16.02
N VAL A 271 -7.70 -35.12 16.72
CA VAL A 271 -8.27 -33.83 16.29
C VAL A 271 -7.24 -33.00 15.50
N THR A 272 -5.98 -33.01 15.94
CA THR A 272 -4.89 -32.29 15.27
C THR A 272 -3.68 -33.18 15.04
N LYS A 273 -3.61 -33.81 13.85
CA LYS A 273 -2.46 -34.61 13.39
C LYS A 273 -1.14 -33.81 13.23
N PHE A 274 -1.02 -32.65 13.87
CA PHE A 274 0.12 -31.74 13.81
C PHE A 274 0.45 -31.24 15.22
N ASN A 275 1.72 -31.36 15.63
CA ASN A 275 2.18 -30.88 16.92
C ASN A 275 2.48 -29.39 16.86
N PHE A 276 1.58 -28.55 17.36
CA PHE A 276 1.83 -27.10 17.40
C PHE A 276 2.78 -26.68 18.53
N ASN A 277 2.95 -27.51 19.56
CA ASN A 277 3.85 -27.20 20.66
C ASN A 277 5.31 -27.31 20.19
N ASN A 278 5.65 -28.29 19.35
CA ASN A 278 7.01 -28.45 18.85
C ASN A 278 7.02 -29.08 17.46
N PHE A 279 7.58 -28.39 16.49
CA PHE A 279 7.76 -28.82 15.11
C PHE A 279 9.15 -28.40 14.60
N GLY A 280 9.61 -29.03 13.51
CA GLY A 280 10.87 -28.65 12.87
C GLY A 280 10.84 -27.19 12.39
N PRO A 281 11.98 -26.50 12.26
CA PRO A 281 11.99 -25.09 11.89
C PRO A 281 11.24 -24.80 10.57
N ILE A 282 10.28 -23.88 10.62
CA ILE A 282 9.52 -23.39 9.46
C ILE A 282 9.78 -21.89 9.33
N VAL A 283 10.15 -21.43 8.13
CA VAL A 283 10.23 -19.99 7.82
C VAL A 283 8.84 -19.38 7.97
N PHE A 284 8.70 -18.31 8.76
CA PHE A 284 7.38 -17.77 9.07
C PHE A 284 6.79 -17.02 7.86
N PRO A 285 5.56 -17.34 7.41
CA PRO A 285 4.97 -16.71 6.22
C PRO A 285 4.93 -15.18 6.27
N LEU A 286 4.57 -14.62 7.43
CA LEU A 286 4.44 -13.18 7.64
C LEU A 286 5.77 -12.43 7.54
N ASP A 287 6.85 -13.04 8.05
CA ASP A 287 8.19 -12.48 8.11
C ASP A 287 9.23 -13.57 7.81
N PRO A 288 9.69 -13.66 6.55
CA PRO A 288 10.64 -14.69 6.12
C PRO A 288 12.01 -14.63 6.78
N SER A 289 12.33 -13.55 7.51
CA SER A 289 13.56 -13.47 8.31
C SER A 289 13.50 -14.28 9.61
N ILE A 290 12.30 -14.75 9.99
CA ILE A 290 12.05 -15.48 11.23
C ILE A 290 11.77 -16.95 10.94
N GLN A 291 12.37 -17.85 11.72
CA GLN A 291 12.01 -19.28 11.72
C GLN A 291 11.34 -19.64 13.04
N ILE A 292 10.17 -20.26 12.94
CA ILE A 292 9.36 -20.68 14.07
C ILE A 292 9.48 -22.19 14.32
N THR A 293 9.44 -22.60 15.58
CA THR A 293 9.60 -24.01 16.02
C THR A 293 8.45 -24.51 16.88
N GLY A 294 7.56 -23.62 17.31
CA GLY A 294 6.44 -23.98 18.18
C GLY A 294 5.58 -22.78 18.55
N ILE A 295 4.37 -23.05 19.04
CA ILE A 295 3.47 -22.06 19.63
C ILE A 295 3.48 -22.23 21.15
N ALA A 296 3.75 -21.15 21.88
CA ALA A 296 3.66 -21.10 23.34
C ALA A 296 2.19 -21.09 23.76
N ALA A 297 1.63 -22.29 23.96
CA ALA A 297 0.21 -22.51 24.24
C ALA A 297 -0.30 -21.64 25.41
N GLU A 298 0.45 -21.56 26.50
CA GLU A 298 0.12 -20.81 27.69
C GLU A 298 0.00 -19.28 27.47
N LYS A 299 0.65 -18.74 26.43
CA LYS A 299 0.64 -17.32 26.08
C LYS A 299 -0.44 -16.96 25.04
N VAL A 300 -1.18 -17.94 24.55
CA VAL A 300 -2.24 -17.71 23.54
C VAL A 300 -3.45 -17.05 24.18
N SER A 301 -4.00 -16.04 23.49
CA SER A 301 -5.20 -15.32 23.91
C SER A 301 -6.08 -14.91 22.73
N LEU A 302 -7.37 -14.75 22.99
CA LEU A 302 -8.35 -14.27 22.01
C LEU A 302 -8.73 -12.80 22.28
N PHE A 303 -8.71 -11.98 21.24
CA PHE A 303 -9.12 -10.57 21.30
C PHE A 303 -10.64 -10.42 21.52
N LYS A 304 -11.06 -9.25 22.01
CA LYS A 304 -12.46 -8.94 22.39
C LYS A 304 -13.38 -8.62 21.20
N SER A 305 -12.92 -8.75 19.95
CA SER A 305 -13.71 -8.46 18.74
C SER A 305 -14.71 -9.58 18.41
N ALA A 306 -15.74 -9.27 17.62
CA ALA A 306 -16.78 -10.22 17.19
C ALA A 306 -16.23 -11.47 16.50
N LEU A 307 -15.19 -11.31 15.66
CA LEU A 307 -14.51 -12.42 14.99
C LEU A 307 -13.43 -13.10 15.84
N MET A 308 -13.21 -12.62 17.07
CA MET A 308 -12.22 -13.13 18.04
C MET A 308 -10.85 -13.51 17.42
N PRO A 309 -10.09 -12.56 16.85
CA PRO A 309 -8.74 -12.83 16.37
C PRO A 309 -7.84 -13.47 17.45
N SER A 310 -6.90 -14.30 17.02
CA SER A 310 -6.02 -15.08 17.89
C SER A 310 -4.65 -14.43 18.03
N LYS A 311 -4.26 -14.04 19.24
CA LYS A 311 -2.89 -13.62 19.56
C LYS A 311 -2.06 -14.88 19.85
N LEU A 312 -1.10 -15.16 18.96
CA LEU A 312 -0.22 -16.32 19.02
C LEU A 312 1.20 -15.87 19.33
N THR A 313 1.84 -16.54 20.29
CA THR A 313 3.26 -16.34 20.60
C THR A 313 4.05 -17.53 20.06
N PHE A 314 4.95 -17.26 19.13
CA PHE A 314 5.79 -18.26 18.49
C PHE A 314 7.17 -18.30 19.11
N ARG A 315 7.67 -19.50 19.38
CA ARG A 315 9.08 -19.74 19.69
C ARG A 315 9.87 -19.75 18.39
N THR A 316 11.02 -19.08 18.40
CA THR A 316 11.89 -18.98 17.22
C THR A 316 13.20 -19.71 17.43
N THR A 317 13.93 -19.96 16.34
CA THR A 317 15.27 -20.54 16.39
C THR A 317 16.32 -19.63 17.05
N SER A 318 16.08 -18.31 17.10
CA SER A 318 16.96 -17.35 17.80
C SER A 318 16.73 -17.32 19.32
N GLY A 319 15.73 -18.04 19.83
CA GLY A 319 15.38 -18.06 21.26
C GLY A 319 14.53 -16.86 21.72
N THR A 320 14.18 -15.93 20.82
CA THR A 320 13.29 -14.80 21.10
C THR A 320 11.87 -15.09 20.66
N ASP A 321 10.87 -14.75 21.45
CA ASP A 321 9.47 -14.94 21.05
C ASP A 321 9.07 -13.96 19.93
N TYR A 322 8.31 -14.45 18.94
CA TYR A 322 7.67 -13.62 17.92
C TYR A 322 6.15 -13.66 18.10
N VAL A 323 5.50 -12.51 18.22
CA VAL A 323 4.06 -12.43 18.45
C VAL A 323 3.34 -12.03 17.16
N ALA A 324 2.33 -12.79 16.77
CA ALA A 324 1.48 -12.48 15.63
C ALA A 324 0.00 -12.67 15.96
N ILE A 325 -0.84 -11.95 15.23
CA ILE A 325 -2.29 -12.10 15.26
C ILE A 325 -2.68 -12.96 14.06
N PHE A 326 -3.42 -14.03 14.29
CA PHE A 326 -4.08 -14.80 13.23
C PHE A 326 -5.57 -14.45 13.21
N LYS A 327 -6.04 -13.96 12.06
CA LYS A 327 -7.46 -13.66 11.82
C LYS A 327 -8.07 -14.73 10.93
N HIS A 328 -9.28 -15.17 11.26
CA HIS A 328 -10.09 -16.09 10.45
C HIS A 328 -11.52 -15.53 10.32
N GLY A 329 -12.05 -15.53 9.10
CA GLY A 329 -13.35 -14.95 8.74
C GLY A 329 -13.27 -13.53 8.17
N ASP A 330 -12.06 -13.02 7.88
CA ASP A 330 -11.82 -11.65 7.43
C ASP A 330 -10.84 -11.64 6.24
N ASP A 331 -11.02 -10.72 5.30
CA ASP A 331 -10.15 -10.59 4.11
C ASP A 331 -9.12 -9.48 4.34
N LEU A 332 -7.88 -9.89 4.62
CA LEU A 332 -6.79 -8.96 4.96
C LEU A 332 -6.13 -8.31 3.75
N ARG A 333 -6.57 -8.57 2.51
CA ARG A 333 -5.98 -7.93 1.33
C ARG A 333 -6.09 -6.41 1.37
N GLN A 334 -7.19 -5.89 1.95
CA GLN A 334 -7.38 -4.46 2.13
C GLN A 334 -6.39 -3.87 3.14
N ASP A 335 -6.31 -4.43 4.34
CA ASP A 335 -5.31 -4.04 5.35
C ASP A 335 -3.89 -4.13 4.78
N GLN A 336 -3.56 -5.22 4.10
CA GLN A 336 -2.25 -5.44 3.51
C GLN A 336 -1.88 -4.36 2.49
N LEU A 337 -2.81 -3.98 1.60
CA LEU A 337 -2.58 -2.89 0.65
C LEU A 337 -2.33 -1.57 1.37
N ILE A 338 -3.12 -1.24 2.40
CA ILE A 338 -2.94 0.00 3.14
C ILE A 338 -1.61 0.01 3.89
N LEU A 339 -1.23 -1.07 4.57
CA LEU A 339 0.06 -1.15 5.24
C LEU A 339 1.24 -1.08 4.26
N GLN A 340 1.10 -1.67 3.07
CA GLN A 340 2.09 -1.52 2.00
C GLN A 340 2.23 -0.05 1.58
N MET A 341 1.12 0.67 1.41
CA MET A 341 1.14 2.10 1.10
C MET A 341 1.76 2.94 2.22
N ILE A 342 1.46 2.62 3.49
CA ILE A 342 2.09 3.27 4.65
C ILE A 342 3.60 3.02 4.66
N THR A 343 4.03 1.78 4.38
CA THR A 343 5.45 1.41 4.30
C THR A 343 6.16 2.19 3.18
N LEU A 344 5.51 2.32 2.02
CA LEU A 344 6.04 3.10 0.91
C LEU A 344 6.17 4.58 1.29
N MET A 345 5.10 5.18 1.81
CA MET A 345 5.09 6.58 2.23
C MET A 345 6.17 6.85 3.30
N ASP A 346 6.35 5.95 4.25
CA ASP A 346 7.40 6.03 5.28
C ASP A 346 8.80 6.03 4.64
N LYS A 347 9.09 5.11 3.71
CA LYS A 347 10.37 5.08 2.98
C LYS A 347 10.61 6.33 2.13
N LEU A 348 9.57 6.85 1.48
CA LEU A 348 9.65 8.09 0.69
C LEU A 348 9.97 9.29 1.60
N LEU A 349 9.34 9.39 2.77
CA LEU A 349 9.60 10.44 3.74
C LEU A 349 11.03 10.30 4.33
N GLN A 350 11.46 9.08 4.65
CA GLN A 350 12.82 8.83 5.13
C GLN A 350 13.90 9.18 4.09
N LYS A 351 13.63 8.97 2.79
CA LYS A 351 14.52 9.40 1.70
C LYS A 351 14.71 10.92 1.66
N GLU A 352 13.69 11.67 2.09
CA GLU A 352 13.72 13.12 2.26
C GLU A 352 14.23 13.54 3.66
N ASN A 353 14.82 12.61 4.43
CA ASN A 353 15.31 12.78 5.80
C ASN A 353 14.21 13.14 6.82
N LEU A 354 12.97 12.73 6.57
CA LEU A 354 11.83 12.96 7.46
C LEU A 354 11.34 11.65 8.09
N ASP A 355 11.89 11.29 9.25
CA ASP A 355 11.42 10.16 10.05
C ASP A 355 10.26 10.58 10.95
N LEU A 356 9.04 10.20 10.55
CA LEU A 356 7.81 10.47 11.30
C LEU A 356 7.48 9.37 12.34
N LYS A 357 8.40 8.43 12.60
CA LYS A 357 8.23 7.37 13.60
C LYS A 357 6.97 6.51 13.37
N LEU A 358 6.62 6.30 12.10
CA LEU A 358 5.50 5.45 11.70
C LEU A 358 5.73 3.99 12.16
N THR A 359 4.65 3.23 12.26
CA THR A 359 4.71 1.80 12.61
C THR A 359 3.97 0.97 11.56
N PRO A 360 4.57 0.77 10.37
CA PRO A 360 4.01 -0.08 9.34
C PRO A 360 4.18 -1.57 9.72
N TYR A 361 3.29 -2.07 10.57
CA TYR A 361 3.30 -3.47 10.98
C TYR A 361 2.99 -4.39 9.78
N ARG A 362 3.60 -5.59 9.76
CA ARG A 362 3.40 -6.52 8.63
C ARG A 362 2.01 -7.12 8.64
N VAL A 363 1.43 -7.29 7.45
CA VAL A 363 0.18 -8.01 7.21
C VAL A 363 0.38 -8.93 6.01
N LEU A 364 -0.08 -10.18 6.12
CA LEU A 364 -0.10 -11.13 5.02
C LEU A 364 -1.43 -11.87 5.04
N ALA A 365 -2.25 -11.66 4.01
CA ALA A 365 -3.35 -12.56 3.71
C ALA A 365 -2.76 -13.90 3.24
N THR A 366 -3.23 -15.02 3.80
CA THR A 366 -2.89 -16.37 3.32
C THR A 366 -4.03 -17.00 2.53
N SER A 367 -5.22 -16.38 2.57
CA SER A 367 -6.43 -16.70 1.81
C SER A 367 -7.35 -15.45 1.82
N SER A 368 -8.46 -15.47 1.08
CA SER A 368 -9.53 -14.48 1.16
C SER A 368 -10.32 -14.49 2.48
N LYS A 369 -10.01 -15.41 3.40
CA LYS A 369 -10.71 -15.57 4.70
C LYS A 369 -9.80 -15.60 5.91
N HIS A 370 -8.48 -15.60 5.73
CA HIS A 370 -7.56 -15.65 6.86
C HIS A 370 -6.19 -15.12 6.49
N GLY A 371 -5.46 -14.72 7.52
CA GLY A 371 -4.09 -14.28 7.40
C GLY A 371 -3.47 -13.90 8.72
N PHE A 372 -2.23 -13.42 8.64
CA PHE A 372 -1.44 -13.01 9.78
C PHE A 372 -1.24 -11.49 9.79
N MET A 373 -1.17 -10.94 11.00
CA MET A 373 -0.76 -9.56 11.25
C MET A 373 0.32 -9.57 12.32
N GLN A 374 1.33 -8.72 12.19
CA GLN A 374 2.34 -8.54 13.22
C GLN A 374 1.69 -7.88 14.45
N TYR A 375 1.94 -8.45 15.63
CA TYR A 375 1.51 -7.82 16.86
C TYR A 375 2.56 -6.81 17.31
N ILE A 376 2.11 -5.59 17.62
CA ILE A 376 2.92 -4.55 18.25
C ILE A 376 2.43 -4.38 19.68
N ASP A 377 3.33 -4.43 20.66
CA ASP A 377 2.96 -4.22 22.05
C ASP A 377 2.47 -2.78 22.25
N SER A 378 1.19 -2.66 22.56
CA SER A 378 0.45 -1.40 22.49
C SER A 378 -0.91 -1.50 23.17
N VAL A 379 -1.47 -0.34 23.50
CA VAL A 379 -2.76 -0.18 24.18
C VAL A 379 -3.61 0.80 23.36
N THR A 380 -4.93 0.57 23.26
CA THR A 380 -5.80 1.51 22.54
C THR A 380 -5.89 2.83 23.29
N VAL A 381 -6.08 3.94 22.58
CA VAL A 381 -6.27 5.26 23.22
C VAL A 381 -7.48 5.23 24.16
N ALA A 382 -8.55 4.53 23.76
CA ALA A 382 -9.73 4.34 24.63
C ALA A 382 -9.37 3.66 25.96
N GLU A 383 -8.57 2.59 25.93
CA GLU A 383 -8.13 1.89 27.14
C GLU A 383 -7.17 2.74 27.98
N VAL A 384 -6.26 3.50 27.35
CA VAL A 384 -5.38 4.46 28.04
C VAL A 384 -6.19 5.50 28.80
N LEU A 385 -7.21 6.09 28.19
CA LEU A 385 -8.05 7.08 28.84
C LEU A 385 -8.86 6.48 30.00
N ASN A 386 -9.38 5.26 29.83
CA ASN A 386 -10.14 4.58 30.88
C ASN A 386 -9.28 4.18 32.08
N THR A 387 -8.01 3.84 31.87
CA THR A 387 -7.12 3.30 32.92
C THR A 387 -6.24 4.37 33.57
N GLU A 388 -5.72 5.32 32.79
CA GLU A 388 -4.78 6.35 33.26
C GLU A 388 -5.39 7.77 33.26
N GLY A 389 -6.60 7.95 32.72
CA GLY A 389 -7.31 9.23 32.64
C GLY A 389 -6.83 10.18 31.55
N SER A 390 -5.55 10.11 31.15
CA SER A 390 -4.99 10.92 30.05
C SER A 390 -3.78 10.25 29.41
N ILE A 391 -3.50 10.64 28.15
CA ILE A 391 -2.30 10.18 27.44
C ILE A 391 -1.02 10.65 28.15
N HIS A 392 -1.01 11.84 28.75
CA HIS A 392 0.13 12.32 29.53
C HIS A 392 0.43 11.43 30.74
N ASN A 393 -0.59 11.00 31.48
CA ASN A 393 -0.40 10.12 32.63
C ASN A 393 0.19 8.76 32.20
N TYR A 394 -0.30 8.21 31.09
CA TYR A 394 0.25 6.99 30.51
C TYR A 394 1.74 7.16 30.16
N PHE A 395 2.11 8.20 29.42
CA PHE A 395 3.52 8.43 29.08
C PHE A 395 4.39 8.71 30.31
N ARG A 396 3.91 9.48 31.29
CA ARG A 396 4.62 9.76 32.54
C ARG A 396 4.86 8.49 33.37
N LYS A 397 3.90 7.57 33.38
CA LYS A 397 4.01 6.28 34.09
C LYS A 397 5.16 5.42 33.57
N PHE A 398 5.37 5.40 32.26
CA PHE A 398 6.42 4.58 31.64
C PHE A 398 7.75 5.32 31.46
N ASN A 399 7.74 6.65 31.29
CA ASN A 399 8.92 7.46 30.97
C ASN A 399 8.92 8.80 31.75
N PRO A 400 9.02 8.76 33.09
CA PRO A 400 8.99 9.98 33.91
C PRO A 400 10.27 10.80 33.73
N CYS A 401 10.13 12.13 33.65
CA CYS A 401 11.26 13.07 33.65
C CYS A 401 10.81 14.40 34.27
N GLU A 402 11.33 14.75 35.45
CA GLU A 402 10.92 15.96 36.18
C GLU A 402 11.22 17.26 35.45
N THR A 403 12.34 17.31 34.73
CA THR A 403 12.75 18.46 33.90
C THR A 403 12.12 18.44 32.50
N GLY A 404 11.43 17.36 32.16
CA GLY A 404 10.82 17.14 30.87
C GLY A 404 9.44 17.78 30.72
N PRO A 405 8.99 18.00 29.47
CA PRO A 405 7.66 18.53 29.20
C PRO A 405 6.57 17.65 29.82
N PHE A 406 5.63 18.26 30.55
CA PHE A 406 4.54 17.55 31.24
C PHE A 406 4.99 16.44 32.22
N GLY A 407 6.26 16.47 32.66
CA GLY A 407 6.87 15.43 33.49
C GLY A 407 7.29 14.18 32.70
N ILE A 408 7.43 14.27 31.38
CA ILE A 408 7.66 13.15 30.45
C ILE A 408 9.01 13.35 29.75
N MET A 409 9.72 12.26 29.44
CA MET A 409 10.93 12.34 28.61
C MET A 409 10.66 13.05 27.26
N PRO A 410 11.48 14.05 26.87
CA PRO A 410 11.27 14.81 25.63
C PRO A 410 11.18 13.95 24.36
N GLU A 411 11.95 12.85 24.26
CA GLU A 411 11.94 12.01 23.05
C GLU A 411 10.60 11.28 22.84
N ILE A 412 9.87 11.01 23.92
CA ILE A 412 8.54 10.36 23.86
C ILE A 412 7.52 11.33 23.28
N MET A 413 7.55 12.60 23.72
CA MET A 413 6.69 13.64 23.17
C MET A 413 7.01 13.92 21.70
N ASP A 414 8.29 13.99 21.33
CA ASP A 414 8.72 14.15 19.94
C ASP A 414 8.23 12.98 19.06
N THR A 415 8.40 11.74 19.53
CA THR A 415 7.92 10.53 18.83
C THR A 415 6.40 10.53 18.66
N TYR A 416 5.66 10.93 19.69
CA TYR A 416 4.22 11.06 19.65
C TYR A 416 3.74 12.08 18.63
N ILE A 417 4.36 13.26 18.60
CA ILE A 417 4.02 14.34 17.67
C ILE A 417 4.31 13.94 16.23
N LYS A 418 5.49 13.34 15.98
CA LYS A 418 5.90 12.84 14.67
C LYS A 418 4.95 11.79 14.13
N SER A 419 4.63 10.78 14.95
CA SER A 419 3.72 9.70 14.55
C SER A 419 2.30 10.21 14.32
N CYS A 420 1.80 11.12 15.16
CA CYS A 420 0.51 11.79 14.91
C CYS A 420 0.50 12.54 13.58
N ALA A 421 1.53 13.32 13.28
CA ALA A 421 1.62 14.09 12.04
C ALA A 421 1.61 13.18 10.81
N GLY A 422 2.43 12.12 10.82
CA GLY A 422 2.48 11.14 9.75
C GLY A 422 1.15 10.44 9.52
N TYR A 423 0.53 9.88 10.55
CA TYR A 423 -0.76 9.20 10.41
C TYR A 423 -1.90 10.16 10.03
N CYS A 424 -1.89 11.41 10.48
CA CYS A 424 -2.87 12.42 10.06
C CYS A 424 -2.83 12.67 8.55
N VAL A 425 -1.64 12.88 7.99
CA VAL A 425 -1.48 13.12 6.54
C VAL A 425 -1.80 11.86 5.74
N ILE A 426 -1.28 10.70 6.16
CA ILE A 426 -1.50 9.42 5.46
C ILE A 426 -2.98 9.04 5.45
N THR A 427 -3.68 9.19 6.58
CA THR A 427 -5.11 8.84 6.67
C THR A 427 -5.98 9.78 5.85
N TYR A 428 -5.59 11.05 5.73
CA TYR A 428 -6.22 11.98 4.80
C TYR A 428 -6.01 11.54 3.35
N LEU A 429 -4.76 11.33 2.93
CA LEU A 429 -4.42 10.95 1.55
C LEU A 429 -5.14 9.66 1.11
N LEU A 430 -5.13 8.65 1.97
CA LEU A 430 -5.75 7.35 1.71
C LEU A 430 -7.26 7.33 1.99
N GLY A 431 -7.83 8.42 2.52
CA GLY A 431 -9.24 8.53 2.88
C GLY A 431 -9.71 7.44 3.85
N ILE A 432 -8.90 7.15 4.88
CA ILE A 432 -9.19 6.08 5.83
C ILE A 432 -10.34 6.50 6.76
N GLY A 433 -11.44 5.75 6.73
CA GLY A 433 -12.65 6.00 7.51
C GLY A 433 -12.71 5.27 8.84
N ASP A 434 -13.80 5.47 9.58
CA ASP A 434 -14.10 4.79 10.85
C ASP A 434 -12.99 4.90 11.89
N ARG A 435 -12.35 6.07 11.98
CA ARG A 435 -11.35 6.32 13.03
C ARG A 435 -12.05 6.69 14.33
N HIS A 436 -11.79 5.89 15.35
CA HIS A 436 -12.24 6.07 16.73
C HIS A 436 -11.14 5.61 17.70
N LEU A 437 -11.28 5.91 18.99
CA LEU A 437 -10.20 5.74 19.98
C LEU A 437 -9.76 4.27 20.18
N ASP A 438 -10.60 3.29 19.85
CA ASP A 438 -10.21 1.86 19.82
C ASP A 438 -9.36 1.46 18.60
N ASN A 439 -9.43 2.23 17.50
CA ASN A 439 -8.63 2.00 16.28
C ASN A 439 -7.29 2.73 16.31
N LEU A 440 -7.04 3.54 17.36
CA LEU A 440 -5.80 4.27 17.58
C LEU A 440 -5.05 3.59 18.73
N LEU A 441 -3.83 3.15 18.48
CA LEU A 441 -3.00 2.47 19.47
C LEU A 441 -1.79 3.32 19.81
N LEU A 442 -1.40 3.23 21.08
CA LEU A 442 -0.23 3.88 21.66
C LEU A 442 0.74 2.83 22.18
N THR A 443 2.02 3.05 21.89
CA THR A 443 3.11 2.31 22.53
C THR A 443 3.62 3.06 23.75
N SER A 444 4.26 2.35 24.68
CA SER A 444 4.97 2.97 25.80
C SER A 444 6.12 3.88 25.35
N SER A 445 6.65 3.68 24.13
CA SER A 445 7.66 4.53 23.50
C SER A 445 7.12 5.79 22.81
N GLY A 446 5.81 6.06 22.92
CA GLY A 446 5.19 7.28 22.38
C GLY A 446 4.69 7.17 20.95
N LYS A 447 4.85 6.05 20.25
CA LYS A 447 4.34 5.92 18.88
C LYS A 447 2.82 5.78 18.89
N LEU A 448 2.15 6.61 18.10
CA LEU A 448 0.74 6.44 17.74
C LEU A 448 0.64 5.75 16.38
N PHE A 449 -0.22 4.75 16.26
CA PHE A 449 -0.51 4.12 14.98
C PHE A 449 -1.96 3.66 14.89
N HIS A 450 -2.43 3.50 13.65
CA HIS A 450 -3.81 3.13 13.35
C HIS A 450 -3.89 1.63 13.04
N ILE A 451 -4.95 0.96 13.49
CA ILE A 451 -5.29 -0.42 13.11
C ILE A 451 -6.67 -0.47 12.46
N ASP A 452 -7.00 -1.62 11.86
CA ASP A 452 -8.29 -1.89 11.21
C ASP A 452 -8.55 -0.95 10.03
N PHE A 453 -8.29 -1.40 8.81
CA PHE A 453 -8.48 -0.59 7.61
C PHE A 453 -9.73 -0.99 6.82
N GLY A 454 -10.80 -1.41 7.52
CA GLY A 454 -12.05 -1.86 6.89
C GLY A 454 -12.79 -0.81 6.03
N TYR A 455 -12.48 0.49 6.19
CA TYR A 455 -13.05 1.57 5.38
C TYR A 455 -11.93 2.45 4.81
N ILE A 456 -11.79 2.47 3.48
CA ILE A 456 -10.76 3.24 2.77
C ILE A 456 -11.36 4.12 1.66
N LEU A 457 -10.55 5.03 1.10
CA LEU A 457 -10.92 5.84 -0.07
C LEU A 457 -12.23 6.62 0.15
N GLY A 458 -12.34 7.27 1.31
CA GLY A 458 -13.42 8.19 1.68
C GLY A 458 -14.69 7.51 2.20
N ARG A 459 -14.71 6.18 2.28
CA ARG A 459 -15.81 5.44 2.89
C ARG A 459 -15.77 5.62 4.40
N ASP A 460 -16.93 5.77 5.01
CA ASP A 460 -17.07 5.86 6.45
C ASP A 460 -18.49 5.40 6.83
N PRO A 461 -18.68 4.66 7.93
CA PRO A 461 -20.02 4.35 8.43
C PRO A 461 -20.75 5.62 8.92
N LYS A 462 -20.02 6.70 9.25
CA LYS A 462 -20.61 7.98 9.68
C LYS A 462 -20.92 8.85 8.46
N PRO A 463 -22.05 9.58 8.45
CA PRO A 463 -22.50 10.34 7.28
C PRO A 463 -21.63 11.57 6.95
N MET A 464 -21.01 12.19 7.96
CA MET A 464 -20.14 13.37 7.80
C MET A 464 -18.87 13.19 8.63
N PRO A 465 -17.92 12.39 8.14
CA PRO A 465 -16.65 12.24 8.83
C PRO A 465 -15.83 13.53 8.77
N PRO A 466 -15.08 13.88 9.84
CA PRO A 466 -14.12 14.96 9.75
C PRO A 466 -13.04 14.62 8.72
N PRO A 467 -12.51 15.62 7.99
CA PRO A 467 -11.52 15.40 6.94
C PRO A 467 -10.19 14.89 7.51
N MET A 468 -9.70 15.52 8.57
CA MET A 468 -8.54 15.05 9.34
C MET A 468 -9.02 14.24 10.54
N LYS A 469 -8.40 13.07 10.76
CA LYS A 469 -8.73 12.14 11.85
C LYS A 469 -7.91 12.47 13.10
N LEU A 470 -8.31 13.55 13.79
CA LEU A 470 -7.64 14.06 14.99
C LEU A 470 -8.64 14.12 16.16
N SER A 471 -8.34 13.49 17.29
CA SER A 471 -9.22 13.48 18.47
C SER A 471 -8.89 14.60 19.46
N LYS A 472 -9.81 14.91 20.37
CA LYS A 472 -9.65 15.95 21.39
C LYS A 472 -8.48 15.61 22.30
N GLU A 473 -8.44 14.35 22.72
CA GLU A 473 -7.47 13.80 23.64
C GLU A 473 -6.07 13.79 23.02
N MET A 474 -5.98 13.61 21.70
CA MET A 474 -4.70 13.75 20.99
C MET A 474 -4.19 15.19 21.01
N VAL A 475 -5.06 16.18 20.78
CA VAL A 475 -4.67 17.61 20.82
C VAL A 475 -4.32 18.04 22.25
N GLU A 476 -5.07 17.58 23.25
CA GLU A 476 -4.76 17.80 24.66
C GLU A 476 -3.41 17.18 25.05
N ALA A 477 -3.09 15.99 24.53
CA ALA A 477 -1.78 15.37 24.71
C ALA A 477 -0.63 16.19 24.08
N MET A 478 -0.90 17.00 23.07
CA MET A 478 0.08 17.96 22.54
C MET A 478 0.17 19.24 23.40
N GLY A 479 -0.61 19.39 24.47
CA GLY A 479 -0.69 20.60 25.28
C GLY A 479 -1.69 21.64 24.76
N GLY A 480 -2.57 21.26 23.84
CA GLY A 480 -3.60 22.13 23.27
C GLY A 480 -3.12 22.98 22.09
N ILE A 481 -4.06 23.69 21.46
CA ILE A 481 -3.84 24.44 20.21
C ILE A 481 -2.81 25.57 20.29
N ASN A 482 -2.53 26.05 21.51
CA ASN A 482 -1.59 27.16 21.75
C ASN A 482 -0.19 26.68 22.12
N SER A 483 0.06 25.36 22.15
CA SER A 483 1.36 24.81 22.55
C SER A 483 2.37 24.81 21.39
N GLU A 484 3.66 24.85 21.75
CA GLU A 484 4.75 24.70 20.78
C GLU A 484 4.75 23.32 20.12
N TYR A 485 4.35 22.29 20.87
CA TYR A 485 4.23 20.92 20.38
C TYR A 485 3.15 20.77 19.32
N TYR A 486 2.00 21.43 19.51
CA TYR A 486 0.94 21.45 18.51
C TYR A 486 1.37 22.24 17.25
N ASN A 487 2.10 23.35 17.41
CA ASN A 487 2.69 24.06 16.27
C ASN A 487 3.72 23.21 15.51
N THR A 488 4.51 22.41 16.22
CA THR A 488 5.46 21.47 15.61
C THR A 488 4.74 20.35 14.85
N PHE A 489 3.68 19.78 15.44
CA PHE A 489 2.79 18.83 14.77
C PHE A 489 2.27 19.39 13.44
N ARG A 490 1.73 20.62 13.43
CA ARG A 490 1.24 21.27 12.21
C ARG A 490 2.33 21.40 11.14
N LYS A 491 3.52 21.88 11.52
CA LYS A 491 4.66 22.01 10.60
C LYS A 491 5.03 20.66 9.98
N LEU A 492 5.09 19.60 10.78
CA LEU A 492 5.37 18.25 10.29
C LEU A 492 4.29 17.76 9.31
N CYS A 493 3.00 18.03 9.58
CA CYS A 493 1.92 17.71 8.65
C CYS A 493 2.11 18.39 7.29
N TYR A 494 2.44 19.70 7.28
CA TYR A 494 2.66 20.44 6.04
C TYR A 494 3.84 19.88 5.25
N THR A 495 4.98 19.70 5.91
CA THR A 495 6.20 19.18 5.29
C THR A 495 5.96 17.77 4.74
N ALA A 496 5.35 16.87 5.52
CA ALA A 496 5.03 15.51 5.08
C ALA A 496 4.10 15.51 3.85
N PHE A 497 3.06 16.35 3.85
CA PHE A 497 2.14 16.47 2.72
C PHE A 497 2.84 16.93 1.44
N LEU A 498 3.70 17.94 1.53
CA LEU A 498 4.47 18.43 0.38
C LEU A 498 5.45 17.37 -0.16
N HIS A 499 6.16 16.63 0.69
CA HIS A 499 7.03 15.56 0.22
C HIS A 499 6.24 14.43 -0.44
N LEU A 500 5.12 13.98 0.15
CA LEU A 500 4.29 12.94 -0.45
C LEU A 500 3.69 13.38 -1.80
N ARG A 501 3.30 14.65 -1.94
CA ARG A 501 2.85 15.23 -3.23
C ARG A 501 3.91 15.10 -4.33
N ARG A 502 5.19 15.31 -4.03
CA ARG A 502 6.29 15.16 -5.01
C ARG A 502 6.44 13.73 -5.53
N HIS A 503 6.00 12.74 -4.75
CA HIS A 503 6.03 11.32 -5.10
C HIS A 503 4.65 10.75 -5.48
N ALA A 504 3.69 11.62 -5.82
CA ALA A 504 2.31 11.23 -6.16
C ALA A 504 2.23 10.13 -7.21
N ASN A 505 3.02 10.21 -8.28
CA ASN A 505 2.98 9.26 -9.39
C ASN A 505 3.18 7.80 -8.94
N VAL A 506 4.11 7.55 -8.01
CA VAL A 506 4.37 6.20 -7.50
C VAL A 506 3.11 5.64 -6.83
N MET A 507 2.49 6.44 -5.97
CA MET A 507 1.29 6.04 -5.24
C MET A 507 0.11 5.83 -6.19
N LEU A 508 -0.09 6.75 -7.16
CA LEU A 508 -1.16 6.66 -8.15
C LEU A 508 -0.97 5.45 -9.09
N ASN A 509 0.26 5.16 -9.52
CA ASN A 509 0.57 4.00 -10.33
C ASN A 509 0.27 2.69 -9.58
N LEU A 510 0.65 2.61 -8.30
CA LEU A 510 0.37 1.44 -7.48
C LEU A 510 -1.12 1.23 -7.26
N PHE A 511 -1.88 2.30 -6.97
CA PHE A 511 -3.34 2.20 -6.91
C PHE A 511 -3.95 1.84 -8.27
N GLY A 512 -3.43 2.37 -9.37
CA GLY A 512 -3.85 2.05 -10.73
C GLY A 512 -3.71 0.58 -11.08
N LEU A 513 -2.64 -0.07 -10.60
CA LEU A 513 -2.45 -1.51 -10.76
C LEU A 513 -3.36 -2.37 -9.85
N MET A 514 -3.98 -1.77 -8.83
CA MET A 514 -4.91 -2.44 -7.92
C MET A 514 -6.38 -2.27 -8.31
N VAL A 515 -6.71 -1.51 -9.37
CA VAL A 515 -8.10 -1.24 -9.79
C VAL A 515 -8.88 -2.54 -10.05
N ASP A 516 -8.25 -3.48 -10.75
CA ASP A 516 -8.85 -4.80 -11.06
C ASP A 516 -8.57 -5.85 -9.98
N ALA A 517 -8.05 -5.45 -8.82
CA ALA A 517 -7.88 -6.33 -7.68
C ALA A 517 -9.25 -6.58 -7.02
N SER A 518 -9.48 -7.80 -6.55
CA SER A 518 -10.71 -8.17 -5.83
C SER A 518 -10.69 -7.71 -4.37
N VAL A 519 -10.16 -6.51 -4.11
CA VAL A 519 -10.13 -5.89 -2.78
C VAL A 519 -11.48 -5.22 -2.50
N PRO A 520 -12.13 -5.45 -1.34
CA PRO A 520 -13.53 -5.09 -1.10
C PRO A 520 -13.94 -3.65 -1.44
N ASP A 521 -13.28 -2.64 -0.86
CA ASP A 521 -13.65 -1.24 -1.09
C ASP A 521 -13.27 -0.72 -2.48
N ILE A 522 -12.20 -1.25 -3.06
CA ILE A 522 -11.76 -0.91 -4.43
C ILE A 522 -12.76 -1.48 -5.44
N ALA A 523 -13.16 -2.74 -5.26
CA ALA A 523 -14.08 -3.44 -6.17
C ALA A 523 -15.45 -2.78 -6.30
N LEU A 524 -15.83 -1.93 -5.34
CA LEU A 524 -17.11 -1.24 -5.36
C LEU A 524 -17.10 0.06 -6.17
N GLU A 525 -15.97 0.77 -6.26
CA GLU A 525 -15.80 1.92 -7.16
C GLU A 525 -14.40 1.93 -7.81
N PRO A 526 -14.07 0.95 -8.68
CA PRO A 526 -12.73 0.80 -9.24
C PRO A 526 -12.26 2.06 -9.98
N ASP A 527 -13.12 2.62 -10.83
CA ASP A 527 -12.82 3.79 -11.67
C ASP A 527 -12.58 5.09 -10.87
N LYS A 528 -13.04 5.15 -9.62
CA LYS A 528 -12.86 6.33 -8.76
C LYS A 528 -11.77 6.15 -7.71
N SER A 529 -11.28 4.93 -7.50
CA SER A 529 -10.33 4.62 -6.43
C SER A 529 -9.05 5.46 -6.53
N VAL A 530 -8.42 5.48 -7.71
CA VAL A 530 -7.22 6.29 -8.01
C VAL A 530 -7.54 7.78 -7.93
N LYS A 531 -8.67 8.20 -8.50
CA LYS A 531 -9.08 9.61 -8.54
C LYS A 531 -9.27 10.19 -7.14
N LYS A 532 -9.82 9.43 -6.18
CA LYS A 532 -9.98 9.91 -4.80
C LYS A 532 -8.63 10.20 -4.12
N VAL A 533 -7.61 9.38 -4.36
CA VAL A 533 -6.26 9.62 -3.84
C VAL A 533 -5.64 10.83 -4.54
N GLU A 534 -5.82 10.96 -5.85
CA GLU A 534 -5.39 12.12 -6.64
C GLU A 534 -6.03 13.44 -6.16
N ASP A 535 -7.34 13.43 -5.93
CA ASP A 535 -8.10 14.57 -5.42
C ASP A 535 -7.61 14.99 -4.02
N ASN A 536 -7.19 14.04 -3.17
CA ASN A 536 -6.60 14.33 -1.87
C ASN A 536 -5.17 14.87 -1.96
N LEU A 537 -4.41 14.50 -3.00
CA LEU A 537 -3.06 15.01 -3.23
C LEU A 537 -3.07 16.48 -3.69
N ARG A 538 -4.17 16.96 -4.30
CA ARG A 538 -4.36 18.34 -4.77
C ARG A 538 -3.24 18.84 -5.69
N LEU A 539 -2.83 18.01 -6.65
CA LEU A 539 -1.75 18.32 -7.59
C LEU A 539 -2.02 19.56 -8.47
N ASP A 540 -3.28 20.03 -8.49
CA ASP A 540 -3.71 21.28 -9.10
C ASP A 540 -3.18 22.54 -8.39
N LEU A 541 -2.86 22.44 -7.09
CA LEU A 541 -2.40 23.55 -6.26
C LEU A 541 -0.87 23.71 -6.27
N SER A 542 -0.41 24.96 -6.16
CA SER A 542 0.98 25.27 -5.78
C SER A 542 1.31 24.77 -4.37
N ASP A 543 2.59 24.75 -4.00
CA ASP A 543 3.02 24.29 -2.68
C ASP A 543 2.44 25.20 -1.56
N GLU A 544 2.40 26.51 -1.76
CA GLU A 544 1.82 27.47 -0.81
C GLU A 544 0.30 27.27 -0.65
N GLU A 545 -0.41 27.11 -1.76
CA GLU A 545 -1.86 26.85 -1.74
C GLU A 545 -2.18 25.50 -1.12
N ALA A 546 -1.35 24.48 -1.35
CA ALA A 546 -1.49 23.15 -0.77
C ALA A 546 -1.33 23.16 0.75
N VAL A 547 -0.38 23.95 1.27
CA VAL A 547 -0.22 24.17 2.71
C VAL A 547 -1.45 24.87 3.30
N GLN A 548 -1.94 25.92 2.63
CA GLN A 548 -3.14 26.62 3.08
C GLN A 548 -4.38 25.71 3.08
N HIS A 549 -4.52 24.86 2.06
CA HIS A 549 -5.57 23.86 1.98
C HIS A 549 -5.51 22.89 3.17
N LEU A 550 -4.34 22.29 3.44
CA LEU A 550 -4.18 21.36 4.56
C LEU A 550 -4.35 22.05 5.92
N GLN A 551 -3.93 23.30 6.05
CA GLN A 551 -4.20 24.12 7.22
C GLN A 551 -5.70 24.27 7.48
N ASN A 552 -6.48 24.62 6.46
CA ASN A 552 -7.93 24.76 6.60
C ASN A 552 -8.58 23.44 7.04
N LEU A 553 -8.10 22.29 6.52
CA LEU A 553 -8.60 20.97 6.94
C LEU A 553 -8.31 20.67 8.41
N LEU A 554 -7.10 20.99 8.90
CA LEU A 554 -6.74 20.86 10.31
C LEU A 554 -7.62 21.75 11.19
N ASP A 555 -7.80 23.02 10.81
CA ASP A 555 -8.57 24.00 11.58
C ASP A 555 -10.04 23.59 11.70
N ILE A 556 -10.65 23.10 10.62
CA ILE A 556 -12.03 22.58 10.62
C ILE A 556 -12.15 21.35 11.54
N SER A 557 -11.23 20.39 11.40
CA SER A 557 -11.26 19.17 12.22
C SER A 557 -11.10 19.48 13.72
N ILE A 558 -10.28 20.47 14.08
CA ILE A 558 -10.06 20.82 15.49
C ILE A 558 -11.22 21.60 16.07
N THR A 559 -11.78 22.52 15.29
CA THR A 559 -12.97 23.26 15.68
C THR A 559 -14.13 22.30 15.97
N ALA A 560 -14.31 21.27 15.16
CA ALA A 560 -15.34 20.26 15.39
C ALA A 560 -15.14 19.45 16.68
N VAL A 561 -13.90 19.39 17.18
CA VAL A 561 -13.48 18.51 18.27
C VAL A 561 -13.29 19.26 19.60
N MET A 562 -13.14 20.59 19.56
CA MET A 562 -12.88 21.43 20.73
C MET A 562 -14.10 22.33 21.04
N PRO A 563 -14.91 22.01 22.08
CA PRO A 563 -16.10 22.78 22.43
C PRO A 563 -15.84 24.27 22.68
N ALA A 564 -14.68 24.61 23.25
CA ALA A 564 -14.29 26.00 23.51
C ALA A 564 -14.12 26.84 22.23
N LEU A 565 -13.63 26.23 21.14
CA LEU A 565 -13.52 26.90 19.84
C LEU A 565 -14.89 27.07 19.18
N VAL A 566 -15.76 26.06 19.30
CA VAL A 566 -17.15 26.16 18.85
C VAL A 566 -17.86 27.31 19.56
N GLU A 567 -17.64 27.48 20.86
CA GLU A 567 -18.23 28.59 21.64
C GLU A 567 -17.71 29.96 21.18
N GLN A 568 -16.42 30.08 20.86
CA GLN A 568 -15.85 31.32 20.29
C GLN A 568 -16.43 31.66 18.92
N ILE A 569 -16.56 30.67 18.03
CA ILE A 569 -17.21 30.87 16.72
C ILE A 569 -18.68 31.21 16.89
N HIS A 570 -19.37 30.61 17.86
CA HIS A 570 -20.75 30.94 18.17
C HIS A 570 -20.89 32.38 18.65
N LYS A 571 -19.98 32.86 19.52
CA LYS A 571 -19.92 34.27 19.97
C LYS A 571 -19.65 35.23 18.82
N LEU A 572 -18.73 34.89 17.90
CA LEU A 572 -18.49 35.65 16.67
C LEU A 572 -19.75 35.69 15.80
N ALA A 573 -20.36 34.54 15.50
CA ALA A 573 -21.58 34.48 14.69
C ALA A 573 -22.76 35.26 15.31
N GLN A 574 -22.85 35.31 16.65
CA GLN A 574 -23.81 36.16 17.36
C GLN A 574 -23.51 37.65 17.21
N TYR A 575 -22.23 38.04 17.14
CA TYR A 575 -21.80 39.43 16.93
C TYR A 575 -22.19 39.94 15.53
N TRP A 576 -22.06 39.11 14.48
CA TRP A 576 -22.47 39.44 13.10
C TRP A 576 -23.98 39.34 12.86
N ARG A 577 -24.74 38.80 13.82
CA ARG A 577 -26.22 38.74 13.78
C ARG A 577 -26.89 39.99 14.36
N LYS A 578 -26.12 40.87 15.01
CA LYS A 578 -26.53 42.24 15.34
C LYS A 578 -26.08 43.18 14.22
#